data_AF-A0AAW1E373-F1
#
_entry.id   AF-A0AAW1E373-F1
#
_cell.length_a   1.000
_cell.length_b   1.000
_cell.length_c   1.000
_cell.angle_alpha   90.00
_cell.angle_beta   90.00
_cell.angle_gamma   90.00
#
_symmetry.space_group_name_H-M   'P 1'
#
loop_
_entity.id
_entity.type
_entity.pdbx_description
1 polymer ?
#
loop_
_entity_poly.entity_id
_entity_poly.type
_entity_poly.pdbx_seq_one_letter_code
_entity_poly.pdbx_strand_id
1 'polypeptide(L)'
;MFLLIREKKKKKKKKKKKKKKKKKKKKKKKKKKKKKKKKKKKKKKKKKKKKKKKKKKKKKKKKKKKKKKKKKKKKKKKKKKKKKKKKKKKKKKKKKKKKKRKKKRKKKKRDPSLPEIHGAADPQAALPAEAYLVGLFEDTNLCAIHAKRVTIMPKDIQLARRIRGERA
;
A
#
# COMPACT_ATOMS: atom_id res chain seq x y z
N MET A 1 -66.08 18.56 79.89
CA MET A 1 -65.18 19.52 79.18
C MET A 1 -63.76 18.97 78.88
N PHE A 2 -63.06 18.37 79.87
CA PHE A 2 -61.65 17.91 79.74
C PHE A 2 -61.36 16.81 78.68
N LEU A 3 -62.24 15.82 78.53
CA LEU A 3 -62.07 14.72 77.55
C LEU A 3 -62.00 15.23 76.10
N LEU A 4 -62.86 16.19 75.76
CA LEU A 4 -62.93 16.80 74.43
C LEU A 4 -61.63 17.54 74.08
N ILE A 5 -61.03 18.23 75.06
CA ILE A 5 -59.74 18.92 74.91
C ILE A 5 -58.60 17.93 74.69
N ARG A 6 -58.59 16.80 75.41
CA ARG A 6 -57.58 15.73 75.28
C ARG A 6 -57.66 15.05 73.90
N GLU A 7 -58.86 14.79 73.41
CA GLU A 7 -59.12 14.28 72.05
C GLU A 7 -58.69 15.28 70.97
N LYS A 8 -59.06 16.57 71.09
CA LYS A 8 -58.62 17.64 70.18
C LYS A 8 -57.09 17.78 70.18
N LYS A 9 -56.42 17.71 71.34
CA LYS A 9 -54.95 17.70 71.48
C LYS A 9 -54.31 16.47 70.81
N LYS A 10 -54.88 15.26 70.99
CA LYS A 10 -54.44 14.02 70.31
C LYS A 10 -54.59 14.12 68.78
N LYS A 11 -55.72 14.62 68.27
CA LYS A 11 -55.95 14.88 66.83
C LYS A 11 -54.96 15.91 66.26
N LYS A 12 -54.67 17.01 66.98
CA LYS A 12 -53.64 18.01 66.62
C LYS A 12 -52.23 17.38 66.56
N LYS A 13 -51.85 16.55 67.55
CA LYS A 13 -50.57 15.79 67.55
C LYS A 13 -50.48 14.82 66.37
N LYS A 14 -51.54 14.05 66.06
CA LYS A 14 -51.62 13.16 64.87
C LYS A 14 -51.48 13.95 63.56
N LYS A 15 -52.18 15.09 63.40
CA LYS A 15 -52.03 16.01 62.24
C LYS A 15 -50.59 16.55 62.11
N LYS A 16 -49.96 16.99 63.21
CA LYS A 16 -48.53 17.43 63.23
C LYS A 16 -47.58 16.28 62.81
N LYS A 17 -47.76 15.06 63.32
CA LYS A 17 -46.98 13.87 62.92
C LYS A 17 -47.17 13.54 61.42
N LYS A 18 -48.40 13.56 60.89
CA LYS A 18 -48.68 13.39 59.45
C LYS A 18 -48.00 14.48 58.59
N LYS A 19 -48.06 15.77 58.99
CA LYS A 19 -47.35 16.88 58.31
C LYS A 19 -45.82 16.67 58.33
N LYS A 20 -45.21 16.28 59.46
CA LYS A 20 -43.78 15.94 59.55
C LYS A 20 -43.39 14.76 58.64
N LYS A 21 -44.19 13.67 58.60
CA LYS A 21 -43.97 12.53 57.68
C LYS A 21 -44.07 12.96 56.21
N LYS A 22 -45.06 13.78 55.81
CA LYS A 22 -45.17 14.34 54.45
C LYS A 22 -43.96 15.21 54.08
N LYS A 23 -43.49 16.10 54.98
CA LYS A 23 -42.27 16.91 54.78
C LYS A 23 -41.02 16.03 54.60
N LYS A 24 -40.82 14.99 55.43
CA LYS A 24 -39.71 14.02 55.29
C LYS A 24 -39.76 13.28 53.93
N LYS A 25 -40.94 12.80 53.50
CA LYS A 25 -41.13 12.16 52.18
C LYS A 25 -40.80 13.12 51.02
N LYS A 26 -41.25 14.39 51.07
CA LYS A 26 -40.91 15.43 50.08
C LYS A 26 -39.39 15.70 50.03
N LYS A 27 -38.70 15.83 51.17
CA LYS A 27 -37.23 15.97 51.25
C LYS A 27 -36.50 14.76 50.63
N LYS A 28 -36.91 13.53 50.94
CA LYS A 28 -36.35 12.29 50.34
C LYS A 28 -36.54 12.27 48.81
N LYS A 29 -37.73 12.61 48.29
CA LYS A 29 -38.00 12.72 46.84
C LYS A 29 -37.10 13.78 46.17
N LYS A 30 -36.94 14.98 46.77
CA LYS A 30 -36.03 16.03 46.27
C LYS A 30 -34.55 15.55 46.24
N LYS A 31 -34.07 14.88 47.29
CA LYS A 31 -32.70 14.28 47.33
C LYS A 31 -32.52 13.21 46.22
N LYS A 32 -33.48 12.30 46.02
CA LYS A 32 -33.46 11.30 44.92
C LYS A 32 -33.43 11.98 43.53
N LYS A 33 -34.25 13.01 43.28
CA LYS A 33 -34.23 13.79 42.03
C LYS A 33 -32.87 14.47 41.79
N LYS A 34 -32.27 15.11 42.82
CA LYS A 34 -30.91 15.70 42.73
C LYS A 34 -29.85 14.65 42.40
N LYS A 35 -29.85 13.48 43.05
CA LYS A 35 -28.93 12.36 42.74
C LYS A 35 -29.09 11.86 41.30
N LYS A 36 -30.32 11.67 40.80
CA LYS A 36 -30.60 11.28 39.40
C LYS A 36 -30.08 12.34 38.40
N LYS A 37 -30.30 13.64 38.65
CA LYS A 37 -29.76 14.74 37.81
C LYS A 37 -28.22 14.73 37.78
N LYS A 38 -27.54 14.57 38.93
CA LYS A 38 -26.07 14.45 39.00
C LYS A 38 -25.55 13.23 38.22
N LYS A 39 -26.17 12.05 38.35
CA LYS A 39 -25.82 10.85 37.56
C LYS A 39 -25.99 11.08 36.05
N LYS A 40 -27.11 11.69 35.60
CA LYS A 40 -27.32 12.05 34.18
C LYS A 40 -26.25 13.02 33.66
N LYS A 41 -25.90 14.06 34.42
CA LYS A 41 -24.81 15.01 34.06
C LYS A 41 -23.45 14.29 33.94
N LYS A 42 -23.09 13.41 34.89
CA LYS A 42 -21.85 12.59 34.82
C LYS A 42 -21.83 11.68 33.59
N LYS A 43 -22.94 10.98 33.27
CA LYS A 43 -23.05 10.15 32.06
C LYS A 43 -22.89 10.97 30.77
N LYS A 44 -23.53 12.15 30.67
CA LYS A 44 -23.37 13.08 29.52
C LYS A 44 -21.90 13.54 29.36
N LYS A 45 -21.22 13.94 30.46
CA LYS A 45 -19.79 14.30 30.43
C LYS A 45 -18.90 13.14 29.97
N LYS A 46 -19.11 11.91 30.47
CA LYS A 46 -18.38 10.70 30.02
C LYS A 46 -18.60 10.43 28.52
N LYS A 47 -19.84 10.50 28.02
CA LYS A 47 -20.15 10.36 26.58
C LYS A 47 -19.44 11.41 25.73
N LYS A 48 -19.45 12.70 26.13
CA LYS A 48 -18.73 13.78 25.43
C LYS A 48 -17.21 13.52 25.38
N LYS A 49 -16.58 13.12 26.50
CA LYS A 49 -15.15 12.75 26.57
C LYS A 49 -14.83 11.57 25.62
N LYS A 50 -15.64 10.51 25.61
CA LYS A 50 -15.48 9.36 24.69
C LYS A 50 -15.58 9.79 23.22
N LYS A 51 -16.56 10.63 22.84
CA LYS A 51 -16.70 11.18 21.48
C LYS A 51 -15.47 12.01 21.07
N LYS A 52 -14.96 12.91 21.94
CA LYS A 52 -13.73 13.69 21.69
C LYS A 52 -12.51 12.79 21.48
N LYS A 53 -12.30 11.76 22.32
CA LYS A 53 -11.20 10.78 22.16
C LYS A 53 -11.30 10.02 20.82
N LYS A 54 -12.50 9.54 20.44
CA LYS A 54 -12.73 8.89 19.13
C LYS A 54 -12.42 9.82 17.95
N LYS A 55 -12.87 11.08 17.98
CA LYS A 55 -12.54 12.09 16.94
C LYS A 55 -11.03 12.35 16.83
N LYS A 56 -10.31 12.51 17.96
CA LYS A 56 -8.84 12.66 17.98
C LYS A 56 -8.13 11.44 17.37
N LYS A 57 -8.52 10.21 17.74
CA LYS A 57 -7.97 8.97 17.15
C LYS A 57 -8.19 8.90 15.63
N LYS A 58 -9.40 9.21 15.14
CA LYS A 58 -9.70 9.27 13.70
C LYS A 58 -8.84 10.30 12.96
N LYS A 59 -8.68 11.52 13.50
CA LYS A 59 -7.79 12.56 12.93
C LYS A 59 -6.32 12.08 12.86
N LYS A 60 -5.78 11.47 13.93
CA LYS A 60 -4.41 10.90 13.93
C LYS A 60 -4.24 9.80 12.87
N LYS A 61 -5.20 8.86 12.74
CA LYS A 61 -5.18 7.82 11.70
C LYS A 61 -5.18 8.42 10.28
N LYS A 62 -6.04 9.41 10.00
CA LYS A 62 -6.06 10.12 8.70
C LYS A 62 -4.72 10.81 8.40
N LYS A 63 -4.12 11.52 9.36
CA LYS A 63 -2.79 12.15 9.21
C LYS A 63 -1.70 11.11 8.90
N LYS A 64 -1.65 9.98 9.62
CA LYS A 64 -0.70 8.88 9.35
C LYS A 64 -0.88 8.30 7.93
N LYS A 65 -2.12 8.04 7.48
CA LYS A 65 -2.41 7.58 6.11
C LYS A 65 -1.93 8.58 5.04
N LYS A 66 -2.20 9.89 5.22
CA LYS A 66 -1.71 10.94 4.31
C LYS A 66 -0.16 10.99 4.24
N LYS A 67 0.53 10.92 5.38
CA LYS A 67 2.01 10.86 5.44
C LYS A 67 2.56 9.62 4.70
N LYS A 68 1.98 8.43 4.93
CA LYS A 68 2.37 7.19 4.22
C LYS A 68 2.18 7.32 2.68
N LYS A 69 1.04 7.85 2.22
CA LYS A 69 0.78 8.11 0.78
C LYS A 69 1.82 9.09 0.19
N LYS A 70 2.13 10.21 0.86
CA LYS A 70 3.16 11.16 0.42
C LYS A 70 4.55 10.51 0.32
N LYS A 71 4.97 9.72 1.32
CA LYS A 71 6.25 8.97 1.29
C LYS A 71 6.30 7.97 0.11
N LYS A 72 5.23 7.20 -0.13
CA LYS A 72 5.14 6.27 -1.29
C LYS A 72 5.26 7.02 -2.63
N LYS A 73 4.56 8.14 -2.81
CA LYS A 73 4.66 8.98 -4.02
C LYS A 73 6.10 9.50 -4.24
N LYS A 74 6.76 10.03 -3.20
CA LYS A 74 8.16 10.48 -3.26
C LYS A 74 9.12 9.34 -3.66
N LYS A 75 8.99 8.15 -3.07
CA LYS A 75 9.79 6.97 -3.43
C LYS A 75 9.60 6.57 -4.90
N LYS A 76 8.35 6.52 -5.40
CA LYS A 76 8.05 6.23 -6.83
C LYS A 76 8.69 7.26 -7.77
N LYS A 77 8.58 8.57 -7.48
CA LYS A 77 9.22 9.64 -8.27
C LYS A 77 10.75 9.49 -8.30
N LYS A 78 11.40 9.23 -7.15
CA LYS A 78 12.86 8.98 -7.09
C LYS A 78 13.28 7.76 -7.93
N LYS A 79 12.55 6.64 -7.84
CA LYS A 79 12.81 5.44 -8.68
C LYS A 79 12.67 5.74 -10.18
N LYS A 80 11.61 6.46 -10.60
CA LYS A 80 11.44 6.89 -12.00
C LYS A 80 12.58 7.79 -12.48
N LYS A 81 13.00 8.79 -11.69
CA LYS A 81 14.17 9.65 -12.01
C LYS A 81 15.46 8.84 -12.16
N LYS A 82 15.75 7.91 -11.24
CA LYS A 82 16.92 7.01 -11.34
C LYS A 82 16.89 6.14 -12.60
N LYS A 83 15.74 5.53 -12.94
CA LYS A 83 15.57 4.75 -14.19
C LYS A 83 15.81 5.62 -15.43
N LYS A 84 15.24 6.83 -15.51
CA LYS A 84 15.48 7.78 -16.62
C LYS A 84 16.96 8.15 -16.74
N LYS A 85 17.65 8.48 -15.63
CA LYS A 85 19.09 8.78 -15.63
C LYS A 85 19.93 7.59 -16.12
N LYS A 86 19.65 6.36 -15.66
CA LYS A 86 20.33 5.13 -16.12
C LYS A 86 20.12 4.90 -17.63
N LYS A 87 18.89 5.04 -18.14
CA LYS A 87 18.59 4.94 -19.59
C LYS A 87 19.35 5.97 -20.41
N LYS A 88 19.37 7.25 -19.98
CA LYS A 88 20.15 8.32 -20.65
C LYS A 88 21.66 8.02 -20.66
N LYS A 89 22.25 7.58 -19.53
CA LYS A 89 23.66 7.17 -19.46
C LYS A 89 23.97 6.00 -20.39
N LYS A 90 23.14 4.94 -20.42
CA LYS A 90 23.30 3.81 -21.37
C LYS A 90 23.23 4.27 -22.83
N LYS A 91 22.27 5.14 -23.21
CA LYS A 91 22.19 5.70 -24.56
C LYS A 91 23.45 6.50 -24.94
N LYS A 92 23.96 7.36 -24.04
CA LYS A 92 25.22 8.11 -24.28
C LYS A 92 26.42 7.19 -24.44
N LYS A 93 26.57 6.15 -23.60
CA LYS A 93 27.64 5.14 -23.73
C LYS A 93 27.56 4.38 -25.06
N LYS A 94 26.36 3.95 -25.48
CA LYS A 94 26.15 3.30 -26.79
C LYS A 94 26.54 4.22 -27.95
N LYS A 95 26.12 5.50 -27.93
CA LYS A 95 26.51 6.51 -28.94
C LYS A 95 28.04 6.71 -28.99
N LYS A 96 28.71 6.84 -27.84
CA LYS A 96 30.19 6.95 -27.77
C LYS A 96 30.89 5.70 -28.33
N LYS A 97 30.43 4.49 -27.98
CA LYS A 97 30.96 3.23 -28.55
C LYS A 97 30.77 3.16 -30.07
N LYS A 98 29.59 3.51 -30.59
CA LYS A 98 29.33 3.58 -32.04
C LYS A 98 30.26 4.59 -32.74
N LYS A 99 30.45 5.80 -32.18
CA LYS A 99 31.40 6.79 -32.73
C LYS A 99 32.84 6.29 -32.74
N LYS A 100 33.32 5.66 -31.65
CA LYS A 100 34.66 5.04 -31.60
C LYS A 100 34.83 3.93 -32.65
N ARG A 101 33.84 3.05 -32.81
CA ARG A 101 33.85 2.01 -33.86
C ARG A 101 33.89 2.61 -35.27
N LYS A 102 33.10 3.64 -35.56
CA LYS A 102 33.14 4.36 -36.85
C LYS A 102 34.52 5.00 -37.10
N LYS A 103 35.14 5.64 -36.10
CA LYS A 103 36.49 6.19 -36.23
C LYS A 103 37.54 5.10 -36.49
N LYS A 104 37.48 3.97 -35.77
CA LYS A 104 38.37 2.82 -36.02
C LYS A 104 38.20 2.24 -37.43
N ARG A 105 36.96 2.09 -37.92
CA ARG A 105 36.69 1.67 -39.31
C ARG A 105 37.21 2.65 -40.35
N LYS A 106 37.12 3.97 -40.11
CA LYS A 106 37.70 4.98 -41.01
C LYS A 106 39.23 4.96 -41.00
N LYS A 107 39.88 4.68 -39.87
CA LYS A 107 41.34 4.50 -39.80
C LYS A 107 41.81 3.22 -40.49
N LYS A 108 41.09 2.09 -40.32
CA LYS A 108 41.41 0.81 -40.96
C LYS A 108 41.12 0.75 -42.48
N LYS A 109 40.58 1.83 -43.08
CA LYS A 109 40.31 1.96 -44.53
C LYS A 109 41.34 2.89 -45.23
N ARG A 110 42.47 3.20 -44.58
CA ARG A 110 43.50 4.11 -45.10
C ARG A 110 44.90 3.59 -44.81
N ASP A 111 45.15 2.33 -45.15
CA ASP A 111 46.51 1.89 -45.43
C ASP A 111 46.61 1.78 -46.95
N PRO A 112 47.30 2.71 -47.64
CA PRO A 112 47.46 2.69 -49.11
C PRO A 112 48.28 1.49 -49.63
N SER A 113 48.76 0.62 -48.75
CA SER A 113 49.70 -0.46 -49.04
C SER A 113 49.11 -1.87 -48.93
N LEU A 114 47.80 -2.03 -48.65
CA LEU A 114 47.17 -3.35 -48.53
C LEU A 114 46.30 -3.66 -49.76
N PRO A 115 46.54 -4.76 -50.49
CA PRO A 115 45.75 -5.11 -51.67
C PRO A 115 44.28 -5.37 -51.28
N GLU A 116 43.35 -4.86 -52.07
CA GLU A 116 41.91 -5.06 -51.89
C GLU A 116 41.55 -6.52 -52.14
N ILE A 117 41.59 -7.34 -51.09
CA ILE A 117 40.99 -8.68 -51.14
C ILE A 117 39.47 -8.48 -51.12
N HIS A 118 38.84 -8.64 -52.28
CA HIS A 118 37.40 -8.80 -52.42
C HIS A 118 36.99 -10.09 -51.71
N GLY A 119 36.79 -10.01 -50.39
CA GLY A 119 36.22 -11.09 -49.61
C GLY A 119 34.76 -11.26 -50.00
N ALA A 120 34.52 -12.10 -51.00
CA ALA A 120 33.23 -12.76 -51.18
C ALA A 120 32.94 -13.52 -49.88
N ALA A 121 32.19 -12.90 -48.98
CA ALA A 121 31.54 -13.62 -47.90
C ALA A 121 30.47 -14.47 -48.58
N ASP A 122 30.77 -15.74 -48.80
CA ASP A 122 29.86 -16.71 -49.38
C ASP A 122 28.53 -16.69 -48.61
N PRO A 123 27.39 -16.28 -49.23
CA PRO A 123 26.11 -16.16 -48.54
C PRO A 123 25.60 -17.51 -47.98
N GLN A 124 26.18 -18.63 -48.41
CA GLN A 124 25.88 -19.97 -47.92
C GLN A 124 26.11 -20.16 -46.41
N ALA A 125 27.09 -19.48 -45.80
CA ALA A 125 27.41 -19.72 -44.39
C ALA A 125 26.39 -19.13 -43.38
N ALA A 126 25.55 -18.18 -43.80
CA ALA A 126 24.57 -17.53 -42.92
C ALA A 126 23.23 -18.29 -42.83
N LEU A 127 22.82 -18.92 -43.93
CA LEU A 127 21.56 -19.66 -44.06
C LEU A 127 21.41 -20.82 -43.05
N PRO A 128 22.42 -21.68 -42.80
CA PRO A 128 22.27 -22.79 -41.85
C PRO A 128 22.11 -22.31 -40.41
N ALA A 129 22.74 -21.19 -40.04
CA ALA A 129 22.62 -20.63 -38.70
C ALA A 129 21.23 -20.02 -38.45
N GLU A 130 20.63 -19.41 -39.46
CA GLU A 130 19.28 -18.85 -39.36
C GLU A 130 18.22 -19.95 -39.28
N ALA A 131 18.31 -20.97 -40.14
CA ALA A 131 17.39 -22.12 -40.10
C ALA A 131 17.41 -22.85 -38.74
N TYR A 132 18.61 -23.07 -38.19
CA TYR A 132 18.78 -23.67 -36.87
C TYR A 132 18.15 -22.82 -35.75
N LEU A 133 18.36 -21.50 -35.78
CA LEU A 133 17.80 -20.61 -34.74
C LEU A 133 16.28 -20.52 -34.82
N VAL A 134 15.70 -20.51 -36.02
CA VAL A 134 14.24 -20.50 -36.20
C VAL A 134 13.62 -21.77 -35.62
N GLY A 135 14.12 -22.95 -36.00
CA GLY A 135 13.62 -24.22 -35.45
C GLY A 135 13.83 -24.33 -33.94
N LEU A 136 14.95 -23.84 -33.41
CA LEU A 136 15.18 -23.83 -31.96
C LEU A 136 14.17 -22.92 -31.23
N PHE A 137 13.80 -21.78 -31.81
CA PHE A 137 12.83 -20.88 -31.19
C PHE A 137 11.40 -21.45 -31.20
N GLU A 138 11.03 -22.24 -32.20
CA GLU A 138 9.76 -22.96 -32.24
C GLU A 138 9.61 -23.92 -31.05
N ASP A 139 10.60 -24.77 -30.80
CA ASP A 139 10.61 -25.69 -29.66
C ASP A 139 10.63 -24.96 -28.31
N THR A 140 11.35 -23.84 -28.24
CA THR A 140 11.37 -23.02 -27.01
C THR A 140 10.01 -22.40 -26.71
N ASN A 141 9.24 -22.09 -27.75
CA ASN A 141 7.90 -21.54 -27.62
C ASN A 141 6.93 -22.63 -27.13
N LEU A 142 7.03 -23.86 -27.64
CA LEU A 142 6.28 -25.01 -27.13
C LEU A 142 6.59 -25.27 -25.65
N CYS A 143 7.86 -25.23 -25.25
CA CYS A 143 8.27 -25.37 -23.84
C CYS A 143 7.69 -24.25 -22.95
N ALA A 144 7.61 -23.02 -23.45
CA ALA A 144 7.01 -21.91 -22.73
C ALA A 144 5.49 -22.11 -22.55
N ILE A 145 4.79 -22.54 -23.60
CA ILE A 145 3.34 -22.83 -23.58
C ILE A 145 3.02 -23.99 -22.64
N HIS A 146 3.82 -25.06 -22.67
CA HIS A 146 3.70 -26.19 -21.73
C HIS A 146 3.73 -25.73 -20.27
N ALA A 147 4.56 -24.74 -19.96
CA ALA A 147 4.63 -24.11 -18.63
C ALA A 147 3.59 -22.99 -18.40
N LYS A 148 2.53 -22.90 -19.23
CA LYS A 148 1.46 -21.87 -19.19
C LYS A 148 1.99 -20.43 -19.29
N ARG A 149 3.03 -20.20 -20.09
CA ARG A 149 3.65 -18.88 -20.33
C ARG A 149 3.68 -18.56 -21.82
N VAL A 150 3.53 -17.27 -22.15
CA VAL A 150 3.67 -16.76 -23.53
C VAL A 150 5.05 -16.11 -23.75
N THR A 151 5.85 -15.95 -22.68
CA THR A 151 7.18 -15.34 -22.75
C THR A 151 8.27 -16.40 -22.64
N ILE A 152 9.10 -16.50 -23.67
CA ILE A 152 10.29 -17.35 -23.69
C ILE A 152 11.31 -16.92 -22.62
N MET A 153 11.87 -17.90 -21.91
CA MET A 153 12.88 -17.72 -20.88
C MET A 153 14.11 -18.58 -21.19
N PRO A 154 15.30 -18.25 -20.65
CA PRO A 154 16.51 -19.05 -20.86
C PRO A 154 16.38 -20.52 -20.45
N LYS A 155 15.49 -20.82 -19.50
CA LYS A 155 15.18 -22.20 -19.07
C LYS A 155 14.49 -23.01 -20.16
N ASP A 156 13.67 -22.37 -20.98
CA ASP A 156 12.94 -23.03 -22.09
C ASP A 156 13.93 -23.38 -23.21
N ILE A 157 14.92 -22.53 -23.46
CA ILE A 157 16.04 -22.81 -24.38
C ILE A 157 16.93 -23.93 -23.86
N GLN A 158 17.22 -23.94 -22.56
CA GLN A 158 17.99 -25.02 -21.95
C GLN A 158 17.26 -26.37 -22.05
N LEU A 159 15.94 -26.38 -21.86
CA LEU A 159 15.12 -27.57 -21.97
C LEU A 159 15.03 -28.06 -23.43
N ALA A 160 14.71 -27.17 -24.38
CA ALA A 160 14.63 -27.50 -25.80
C ALA A 160 15.95 -28.08 -26.33
N ARG A 161 17.09 -27.46 -25.99
CA ARG A 161 18.41 -27.97 -26.37
C ARG A 161 18.77 -29.31 -25.72
N ARG A 162 18.29 -29.56 -24.50
CA ARG A 162 18.48 -30.83 -23.80
C ARG A 162 17.67 -31.95 -24.45
N ILE A 163 16.42 -31.68 -24.83
CA ILE A 163 15.55 -32.64 -25.51
C ILE A 163 16.09 -32.96 -26.91
N ARG A 164 16.65 -31.96 -27.63
CA ARG A 164 17.34 -32.16 -28.92
C ARG A 164 18.70 -32.89 -28.82
N GLY A 165 19.23 -33.15 -27.63
CA GLY A 165 20.51 -33.84 -27.46
C GLY A 165 21.76 -32.98 -27.76
N GLU A 166 21.62 -31.69 -27.98
CA GLU A 166 22.73 -30.77 -28.34
C GLU A 166 23.58 -30.32 -27.13
N ARG A 167 23.28 -30.85 -25.94
CA ARG A 167 23.93 -30.48 -24.69
C ARG A 167 23.92 -31.67 -23.74
N ALA A 168 25.02 -32.41 -23.72
CA ALA A 168 25.53 -33.01 -22.49
C ALA A 168 26.06 -31.88 -21.58
#